data_AF-A0A357IUF0-F1
#
_entry.id   AF-A0A357IUF0-F1
#
_cell.length_a   1.000
_cell.length_b   1.000
_cell.length_c   1.000
_cell.angle_alpha   90.00
_cell.angle_beta   90.00
_cell.angle_gamma   90.00
#
_symmetry.space_group_name_H-M   'P 1'
#
loop_
_entity.id
_entity.type
_entity.pdbx_description
1 polymer ?
#
loop_
_entity_poly.entity_id
_entity_poly.type
_entity_poly.pdbx_seq_one_letter_code
_entity_poly.pdbx_strand_id
1 'polypeptide(L)' 'MSENSLIKPAGEIPDELIISQETLAAGNHCSVVLHRGYAIRLTDLDGNANVSALFFNRDEKTERYNMPDTLKAQYTAYLT' A
#
# COMPACT_ATOMS: atom_id res chain seq x y z
N MET A 1 12.62 -23.12 -11.85
CA MET A 1 11.22 -22.76 -11.59
C MET A 1 11.22 -21.52 -10.70
N SER A 2 11.76 -20.35 -11.03
CA SER A 2 11.79 -19.49 -12.23
C SER A 2 10.43 -18.98 -12.70
N GLU A 3 9.76 -18.18 -11.88
CA GLU A 3 8.91 -17.07 -12.34
C GLU A 3 8.49 -16.21 -11.14
N ASN A 4 9.22 -15.12 -10.89
CA ASN A 4 8.71 -14.00 -10.08
C ASN A 4 9.17 -12.67 -10.72
N SER A 5 8.93 -12.55 -12.03
CA SER A 5 9.38 -11.43 -12.87
C SER A 5 8.28 -10.38 -13.12
N LEU A 6 7.12 -10.47 -12.45
CA LEU A 6 5.95 -9.65 -12.78
C LEU A 6 5.79 -8.38 -11.93
N ILE A 7 6.59 -8.20 -10.87
CA ILE A 7 6.57 -6.96 -10.07
C ILE A 7 7.82 -6.16 -10.42
N LYS A 8 7.68 -5.17 -11.30
CA LYS A 8 8.74 -4.17 -11.50
C LYS A 8 8.89 -3.38 -10.20
N PRO A 9 10.11 -3.21 -9.67
CA PRO A 9 10.30 -2.36 -8.50
C PRO A 9 9.82 -0.95 -8.84
N ALA A 10 9.07 -0.33 -7.93
CA ALA A 10 8.67 1.05 -8.08
C ALA A 10 9.94 1.92 -8.20
N GLY A 11 10.03 2.75 -9.25
CA GLY A 11 11.21 3.58 -9.52
C GLY A 11 11.52 4.54 -8.37
N GLU A 12 12.72 5.11 -8.34
CA GLU A 12 13.16 6.08 -7.32
C GLU A 12 12.16 7.25 -7.19
N ILE A 13 11.85 7.66 -5.95
CA ILE A 13 11.01 8.82 -5.69
C ILE A 13 11.94 10.03 -5.58
N PRO A 14 11.75 11.09 -6.37
CA PRO A 14 12.49 12.33 -6.18
C PRO A 14 12.31 12.88 -4.76
N ASP A 15 13.39 13.28 -4.11
CA ASP A 15 13.40 13.71 -2.70
C ASP A 15 12.40 14.86 -2.45
N GLU A 16 12.20 15.76 -3.42
CA GLU A 16 11.26 16.87 -3.30
C GLU A 16 9.78 16.45 -3.23
N LEU A 17 9.46 15.21 -3.63
CA LEU A 17 8.10 14.66 -3.55
C LEU A 17 7.84 13.90 -2.25
N ILE A 18 8.88 13.66 -1.44
CA ILE A 18 8.75 12.95 -0.16
C ILE A 18 8.27 13.93 0.90
N ILE A 19 7.00 13.81 1.27
CA ILE A 19 6.37 14.69 2.26
C ILE A 19 6.59 14.16 3.68
N SER A 20 6.63 12.84 3.84
CA SER A 20 6.87 12.16 5.11
C SER A 20 7.40 10.76 4.88
N GLN A 21 8.30 10.31 5.75
CA GLN A 21 8.84 8.95 5.76
C GLN A 21 8.88 8.41 7.19
N GLU A 22 8.49 7.16 7.37
CA GLU A 22 8.47 6.48 8.66
C GLU A 22 8.88 5.01 8.47
N THR A 23 9.60 4.46 9.46
CA THR A 23 9.93 3.03 9.53
C THR A 23 9.01 2.37 10.55
N LEU A 24 8.19 1.43 10.10
CA LEU A 24 7.32 0.65 10.96
C LEU A 24 8.06 -0.58 11.51
N ALA A 25 8.24 -0.64 12.84
CA ALA A 25 8.76 -1.83 13.48
C ALA A 25 7.76 -2.99 13.44
N ALA A 26 8.26 -4.23 13.53
CA ALA A 26 7.42 -5.42 13.54
C ALA A 26 6.39 -5.39 14.68
N GLY A 27 5.14 -5.74 14.36
CA GLY A 27 4.03 -5.76 15.34
C GLY A 27 3.45 -4.38 15.69
N ASN A 28 4.01 -3.28 15.16
CA ASN A 28 3.44 -1.96 15.33
C ASN A 28 2.37 -1.64 14.26
N HIS A 29 1.68 -0.54 14.49
CA HIS A 29 0.70 0.03 13.58
C HIS A 29 0.87 1.54 13.54
N CYS A 30 0.47 2.15 12.43
CA CYS A 30 0.36 3.60 12.31
C CYS A 30 -0.99 3.94 11.66
N SER A 31 -1.35 5.21 11.70
CA SER A 31 -2.48 5.76 10.95
C SER A 31 -2.06 7.08 10.33
N VAL A 32 -2.34 7.25 9.05
CA VAL A 32 -1.98 8.44 8.28
C VAL A 32 -3.18 8.91 7.48
N VAL A 33 -3.33 10.23 7.37
CA VAL A 33 -4.34 10.83 6.48
C VAL A 33 -3.70 11.08 5.12
N LEU A 34 -4.14 10.33 4.11
CA LEU A 34 -3.70 10.53 2.73
C LEU A 34 -4.59 11.58 2.05
N HIS A 35 -4.00 12.73 1.68
CA HIS A 35 -4.70 13.77 0.95
C HIS A 35 -4.91 13.37 -0.52
N ARG A 36 -5.94 13.93 -1.16
CA ARG A 36 -6.19 13.67 -2.58
C ARG A 36 -4.97 14.09 -3.44
N GLY A 37 -4.57 13.20 -4.36
CA GLY A 37 -3.41 13.40 -5.23
C GLY A 37 -2.09 12.93 -4.64
N TYR A 38 -2.09 12.48 -3.37
CA TYR A 38 -0.90 11.93 -2.73
C TYR A 38 -0.84 10.43 -2.98
N ALA A 39 0.37 9.87 -2.92
CA ALA A 39 0.60 8.44 -3.01
C ALA A 39 1.35 7.96 -1.77
N ILE A 40 1.14 6.70 -1.39
CA ILE A 40 1.90 6.01 -0.35
C ILE A 40 2.73 4.91 -1.00
N ARG A 41 3.99 4.79 -0.58
CA ARG A 41 4.86 3.65 -0.91
C ARG A 41 5.13 2.87 0.35
N LEU A 42 4.83 1.58 0.30
CA LEU A 42 5.24 0.62 1.32
C LEU A 42 6.45 -0.14 0.77
N THR A 43 7.49 -0.29 1.57
CA THR A 43 8.73 -0.97 1.17
C THR A 43 9.13 -1.95 2.25
N ASP A 44 9.26 -3.21 1.87
CA ASP A 44 9.89 -4.24 2.68
C ASP A 44 11.41 -4.09 2.58
N LEU A 45 12.05 -3.67 3.67
CA LEU A 45 13.48 -3.35 3.71
C LEU A 45 14.35 -4.61 3.81
N ASP A 46 13.90 -5.62 4.57
CA ASP A 46 14.69 -6.80 4.93
C ASP A 46 14.22 -8.08 4.21
N GLY A 47 13.01 -8.08 3.64
CA GLY A 47 12.41 -9.22 2.98
C GLY A 47 11.48 -10.03 3.90
N ASN A 48 10.40 -10.57 3.32
CA ASN A 48 9.36 -11.35 3.97
C ASN A 48 8.47 -10.58 4.97
N ALA A 49 8.49 -9.25 4.94
CA ALA A 49 7.54 -8.46 5.71
C ALA A 49 6.16 -8.49 5.05
N ASN A 50 5.11 -8.47 5.86
CA ASN A 50 3.74 -8.32 5.40
C ASN A 50 3.07 -7.18 6.14
N VAL A 51 2.25 -6.41 5.42
CA VAL A 51 1.47 -5.31 6.00
C VAL A 51 0.00 -5.56 5.70
N SER A 52 -0.80 -5.55 6.76
CA SER A 52 -2.25 -5.44 6.65
C SER A 52 -2.64 -3.97 6.69
N ALA A 53 -3.39 -3.49 5.71
CA ALA A 53 -3.80 -2.09 5.60
C ALA A 53 -5.33 -1.96 5.52
N LEU A 54 -5.84 -0.88 6.10
CA LEU A 54 -7.23 -0.44 5.98
C LEU A 54 -7.25 0.95 5.36
N PHE A 55 -8.06 1.14 4.32
CA PHE A 55 -8.27 2.44 3.68
C PHE A 55 -9.74 2.82 3.80
N PHE A 56 -10.01 4.01 4.31
CA PHE A 56 -11.36 4.54 4.50
C PHE A 56 -11.35 6.05 4.38
N ASN A 57 -12.52 6.61 4.11
CA ASN A 57 -12.69 8.06 4.09
C ASN A 57 -12.51 8.60 5.51
N ARG A 58 -11.59 9.57 5.67
CA ARG A 58 -11.26 10.15 6.98
C ARG A 58 -12.47 10.80 7.66
N ASP A 59 -13.37 11.38 6.87
CA ASP A 59 -14.52 12.16 7.32
C ASP A 59 -15.78 11.27 7.47
N GLU A 60 -15.81 10.10 6.80
CA GLU A 60 -16.88 9.11 6.89
C GLU A 60 -16.31 7.68 6.96
N LYS A 61 -16.03 7.19 8.17
CA LYS A 61 -15.29 5.92 8.37
C LYS A 61 -16.05 4.67 7.93
N THR A 62 -17.37 4.76 7.69
CA THR A 62 -18.14 3.65 7.14
C THR A 62 -17.89 3.45 5.64
N GLU A 63 -17.47 4.51 4.94
CA GLU A 63 -17.00 4.44 3.57
C GLU A 63 -15.55 3.93 3.54
N ARG A 64 -15.39 2.67 3.13
CA ARG A 64 -14.10 1.99 3.14
C ARG A 64 -13.82 1.27 1.85
N TYR A 65 -12.53 1.11 1.58
CA TYR A 65 -12.05 0.22 0.54
C TYR A 65 -12.61 -1.21 0.72
N ASN A 66 -13.03 -1.80 -0.40
CA ASN A 66 -13.63 -3.13 -0.45
C ASN A 66 -12.79 -4.03 -1.38
N MET A 67 -11.87 -4.78 -0.77
CA MET A 67 -11.01 -5.74 -1.47
C MET A 67 -11.83 -6.82 -2.22
N PRO A 68 -12.79 -7.54 -1.59
CA PRO A 68 -13.59 -8.55 -2.29
C PRO A 68 -14.25 -8.05 -3.58
N ASP A 69 -14.92 -6.89 -3.54
CA ASP A 69 -15.61 -6.37 -4.73
C ASP A 69 -14.62 -5.87 -5.79
N THR A 70 -13.50 -5.28 -5.37
CA THR A 70 -12.42 -4.86 -6.27
C THR A 70 -11.85 -6.05 -7.05
N LEU A 71 -11.52 -7.13 -6.34
CA LEU A 71 -10.95 -8.34 -6.92
C LEU A 71 -11.96 -9.10 -7.79
N LYS A 72 -13.22 -9.18 -7.34
CA LYS A 72 -14.32 -9.81 -8.09
C LYS A 72 -14.52 -9.15 -9.44
N ALA A 73 -14.53 -7.81 -9.49
CA ALA A 73 -14.69 -7.07 -10.75
C ALA A 73 -13.54 -7.31 -11.73
N GLN A 74 -12.33 -7.58 -11.22
CA GLN A 74 -11.13 -7.83 -12.02
C GLN A 74 -10.91 -9.31 -12.35
N TYR A 75 -11.75 -10.22 -11.84
CA TYR A 75 -11.58 -11.68 -11.96
C TYR A 75 -10.17 -12.15 -11.55
N THR A 76 -9.60 -11.53 -10.51
CA THR A 76 -8.26 -11.82 -9.98
C THR A 76 -8.31 -12.10 -8.47
N ALA A 77 -7.27 -12.74 -7.94
CA ALA A 77 -7.10 -12.97 -6.50
C ALA A 77 -6.18 -11.95 -5.81
N TYR A 78 -5.51 -11.09 -6.59
CA TYR A 78 -4.58 -10.07 -6.08
C TYR A 78 -4.50 -8.86 -7.02
N LEU A 79 -4.11 -7.70 -6.47
CA LEU A 79 -3.81 -6.49 -7.24
C LEU A 79 -2.35 -6.51 -7.72
N THR A 80 -2.08 -5.91 -8.88
CA THR A 80 -0.76 -5.81 -9.52
C THR A 80 -0.35 -4.36 -9.73
#